data_AF-A0AAU3VDS3-F1
#
_entry.id   AF-A0AAU3VDS3-F1
#
_cell.length_a   1.000
_cell.length_b   1.000
_cell.length_c   1.000
_cell.angle_alpha   90.00
_cell.angle_beta   90.00
_cell.angle_gamma   90.00
#
_symmetry.space_group_name_H-M   'P 1'
#
loop_
_entity.id
_entity.type
_entity.pdbx_description
1 polymer ?
#
loop_
_entity_poly.entity_id
_entity_poly.type
_entity_poly.pdbx_seq_one_letter_code
_entity_poly.pdbx_strand_id
1 'polypeptide(L)'
;MDVEQVMDFLVDHRAPSVVPGYVSEQLLSMSWIIDAEHVARIVQVAKRWLRSDDPFCAAVAIGLENETYLADSWEEVAALAAPLKERFPSMAADVDAWMARAEPSYERLRRGSFFEQAADGR
;
A
#
# COMPACT_ATOMS: atom_id res chain seq x y z
N MET A 1 20.32 -1.20 9.57
CA MET A 1 20.03 -0.44 8.35
C MET A 1 18.63 0.10 8.51
N ASP A 2 18.43 1.40 8.36
CA ASP A 2 17.10 1.98 8.54
C ASP A 2 16.31 1.89 7.23
N VAL A 3 15.26 1.07 7.20
CA VAL A 3 14.46 0.83 5.99
C VAL A 3 13.74 2.09 5.51
N GLU A 4 13.39 3.00 6.42
CA GLU A 4 12.76 4.27 6.05
C GLU A 4 13.73 5.14 5.24
N GLN A 5 15.00 5.19 5.66
CA GLN A 5 16.05 5.91 4.93
C GLN A 5 16.31 5.30 3.56
N VAL A 6 16.20 3.97 3.42
CA VAL A 6 16.33 3.31 2.11
C VAL A 6 15.16 3.67 1.21
N MET A 7 13.93 3.65 1.73
CA MET A 7 12.72 4.03 1.00
C MET A 7 12.80 5.48 0.51
N ASP A 8 13.11 6.41 1.42
CA ASP A 8 13.23 7.83 1.09
C ASP A 8 14.38 8.05 0.09
N PHE A 9 15.53 7.37 0.26
CA PHE A 9 16.64 7.45 -0.71
C PHE A 9 16.26 6.99 -2.11
N LEU A 10 15.57 5.84 -2.24
CA LEU A 10 15.13 5.29 -3.53
C LEU A 10 14.18 6.23 -4.27
N VAL A 11 13.33 6.94 -3.53
CA VAL A 11 12.42 7.94 -4.11
C VAL A 11 13.18 9.22 -4.44
N ASP A 12 13.93 9.79 -3.51
CA ASP A 12 14.58 11.10 -3.65
C ASP A 12 15.67 11.11 -4.72
N HIS A 13 16.35 9.98 -4.91
CA HIS A 13 17.49 9.86 -5.84
C HIS A 13 17.14 9.07 -7.11
N ARG A 14 15.84 8.86 -7.38
CA ARG A 14 15.38 8.16 -8.59
C ARG A 14 15.78 8.91 -9.85
N ALA A 15 16.04 8.17 -10.93
CA ALA A 15 16.08 8.79 -12.25
C ALA A 15 14.67 9.29 -12.64
N PRO A 16 14.55 10.41 -13.38
CA PRO A 16 13.24 10.98 -13.73
C PRO A 16 12.31 10.04 -14.52
N SER A 17 12.88 9.04 -15.21
CA SER A 17 12.15 8.07 -16.01
C SER A 17 11.69 6.83 -15.23
N VAL A 18 11.99 6.74 -13.94
CA VAL A 18 11.57 5.60 -13.11
C VAL A 18 10.05 5.60 -13.00
N VAL A 19 9.44 4.45 -13.25
CA VAL A 19 8.00 4.23 -13.05
C VAL A 19 7.76 3.83 -11.60
N PRO A 20 6.77 4.42 -10.88
CA PRO A 20 6.49 4.10 -9.48
C PRO A 20 6.35 2.60 -9.19
N GLY A 21 5.69 1.86 -10.09
CA GLY A 21 5.48 0.42 -9.95
C GLY A 21 6.76 -0.39 -9.77
N TYR A 22 7.87 0.01 -10.41
CA TYR A 22 9.16 -0.68 -10.23
C TYR A 22 9.73 -0.49 -8.82
N VAL A 23 9.50 0.68 -8.22
CA VAL A 23 9.92 0.94 -6.84
C VAL A 23 9.04 0.15 -5.88
N SER A 24 7.72 0.09 -6.11
CA SER A 24 6.80 -0.74 -5.33
C SER A 24 7.21 -2.21 -5.37
N GLU A 25 7.51 -2.77 -6.54
CA GLU A 25 7.94 -4.17 -6.71
C GLU A 25 9.25 -4.47 -5.99
N GLN A 26 10.20 -3.53 -6.02
CA GLN A 26 11.48 -3.71 -5.35
C GLN A 26 11.32 -3.68 -3.82
N LEU A 27 10.55 -2.74 -3.30
CA LEU A 27 10.24 -2.65 -1.87
C LEU A 27 9.42 -3.85 -1.39
N LEU A 28 8.50 -4.34 -2.22
CA LEU A 28 7.77 -5.56 -1.95
C LEU A 28 8.72 -6.76 -1.90
N SER A 29 9.60 -6.91 -2.90
CA SER A 29 10.60 -7.99 -2.91
C SER A 29 11.51 -7.97 -1.68
N MET A 30 11.85 -6.77 -1.18
CA MET A 30 12.62 -6.63 0.06
C MET A 30 11.84 -7.09 1.30
N SER A 31 10.52 -6.90 1.34
CA SER A 31 9.68 -7.28 2.49
C SER A 31 9.76 -8.79 2.78
N TRP A 32 10.01 -9.60 1.75
CA TRP A 32 10.18 -11.06 1.86
C TRP A 32 11.52 -11.50 2.48
N ILE A 33 12.51 -10.61 2.55
CA ILE A 33 13.90 -10.95 2.93
C ILE A 33 14.31 -10.29 4.25
N ILE A 34 13.62 -9.23 4.65
CA ILE A 34 13.86 -8.50 5.90
C ILE A 34 12.95 -9.00 7.03
N ASP A 35 13.28 -8.66 8.27
CA ASP A 35 12.46 -9.05 9.42
C ASP A 35 11.10 -8.31 9.45
N ALA A 36 10.16 -8.87 10.22
CA ALA A 36 8.81 -8.34 10.35
C ALA A 36 8.76 -6.91 10.91
N GLU A 37 9.73 -6.50 11.72
CA GLU A 37 9.81 -5.13 12.24
C GLU A 37 10.05 -4.14 11.10
N HIS A 38 10.97 -4.45 10.19
CA HIS A 38 11.23 -3.62 9.02
C HIS A 38 10.06 -3.65 8.02
N VAL A 39 9.35 -4.78 7.87
CA VAL A 39 8.12 -4.82 7.07
C VAL A 39 7.05 -3.89 7.64
N ALA A 40 6.85 -3.89 8.95
CA ALA A 40 5.91 -2.97 9.60
C ALA A 40 6.29 -1.51 9.35
N ARG A 41 7.58 -1.16 9.36
CA ARG A 41 8.06 0.19 9.02
C ARG A 41 7.80 0.55 7.55
N ILE A 42 7.97 -0.38 6.61
CA ILE A 42 7.59 -0.16 5.19
C ILE A 42 6.11 0.24 5.09
N VAL A 43 5.23 -0.46 5.79
CA VAL A 43 3.80 -0.14 5.81
C VAL A 43 3.54 1.25 6.39
N GLN A 44 4.24 1.64 7.46
CA GLN A 44 4.09 2.97 8.05
C GLN A 44 4.54 4.08 7.09
N VAL A 45 5.66 3.88 6.38
CA VAL A 45 6.13 4.84 5.37
C VAL A 45 5.16 4.92 4.20
N ALA A 46 4.64 3.79 3.70
CA ALA A 46 3.64 3.78 2.65
C ALA A 46 2.36 4.54 3.07
N LYS A 47 1.87 4.32 4.30
CA LYS A 47 0.76 5.08 4.89
C LYS A 47 1.07 6.59 4.96
N ARG A 48 2.31 6.99 5.29
CA ARG A 48 2.76 8.39 5.27
C ARG A 48 2.73 8.97 3.85
N TRP A 49 3.23 8.21 2.88
CA TRP A 49 3.28 8.61 1.47
C TRP A 49 1.90 8.82 0.83
N LEU A 50 0.89 8.01 1.16
CA LEU A 50 -0.50 8.24 0.71
C LEU A 50 -1.06 9.61 1.17
N ARG A 51 -0.51 10.17 2.25
CA ARG A 51 -0.92 11.48 2.80
C ARG A 51 0.00 12.62 2.36
N SER A 52 1.06 12.34 1.62
CA SER A 52 1.99 13.35 1.12
C SER A 52 1.42 14.10 -0.10
N ASP A 53 2.05 15.23 -0.43
CA ASP A 53 1.78 16.03 -1.63
C ASP A 53 2.64 15.58 -2.84
N ASP A 54 3.37 14.46 -2.74
CA ASP A 54 4.13 13.89 -3.85
C ASP A 54 3.34 12.76 -4.54
N PRO A 55 2.90 12.94 -5.80
CA PRO A 55 2.17 11.92 -6.54
C PRO A 55 2.99 10.66 -6.78
N PHE A 56 4.33 10.76 -6.86
CA PHE A 56 5.20 9.60 -7.01
C PHE A 56 5.16 8.74 -5.75
N CYS A 57 5.34 9.34 -4.58
CA CYS A 57 5.22 8.64 -3.28
C CYS A 57 3.86 7.96 -3.14
N ALA A 58 2.78 8.67 -3.47
CA ALA A 58 1.42 8.12 -3.43
C ALA A 58 1.27 6.92 -4.39
N ALA A 59 1.79 7.01 -5.61
CA ALA A 59 1.76 5.91 -6.59
C ALA A 59 2.57 4.69 -6.11
N VAL A 60 3.74 4.90 -5.52
CA VAL A 60 4.55 3.81 -4.95
C VAL A 60 3.79 3.12 -3.83
N ALA A 61 3.19 3.90 -2.92
CA ALA A 61 2.41 3.36 -1.82
C ALA A 61 1.21 2.54 -2.32
N ILE A 62 0.44 3.04 -3.29
CA ILE A 62 -0.66 2.28 -3.92
C ILE A 62 -0.17 0.93 -4.46
N GLY A 63 1.02 0.88 -5.07
CA GLY A 63 1.59 -0.36 -5.59
C GLY A 63 1.98 -1.38 -4.51
N LEU A 64 2.25 -0.94 -3.27
CA LEU A 64 2.62 -1.82 -2.15
C LEU A 64 1.43 -2.57 -1.56
N GLU A 65 0.20 -2.07 -1.73
CA GLU A 65 -1.01 -2.66 -1.13
C GLU A 65 -1.17 -4.16 -1.41
N ASN A 66 -0.71 -4.63 -2.57
CA ASN A 66 -1.02 -5.97 -3.09
C ASN A 66 -0.71 -7.12 -2.10
N GLU A 67 0.22 -6.93 -1.16
CA GLU A 67 0.56 -7.97 -0.17
C GLU A 67 0.68 -7.46 1.28
N THR A 68 0.76 -6.14 1.51
CA THR A 68 1.09 -5.61 2.84
C THR A 68 -0.10 -5.04 3.62
N TYR A 69 -1.28 -4.92 3.01
CA TYR A 69 -2.48 -4.32 3.60
C TYR A 69 -2.23 -2.94 4.26
N LEU A 70 -2.44 -1.85 3.52
CA LEU A 70 -2.17 -0.49 4.04
C LEU A 70 -3.27 0.05 4.95
N ALA A 71 -4.28 -0.76 5.29
CA ALA A 71 -5.33 -0.41 6.23
C ALA A 71 -5.78 -1.66 7.00
N ASP A 72 -6.50 -1.46 8.09
CA ASP A 72 -7.06 -2.57 8.87
C ASP A 72 -8.51 -2.88 8.45
N SER A 73 -9.12 -2.02 7.62
CA SER A 73 -10.49 -2.15 7.13
C SER A 73 -10.68 -1.54 5.74
N TRP A 74 -11.73 -1.99 5.05
CA TRP A 74 -12.12 -1.41 3.77
C TRP A 74 -12.50 0.07 3.89
N GLU A 75 -13.17 0.44 4.98
CA GLU A 75 -13.59 1.80 5.26
C GLU A 75 -12.39 2.76 5.35
N GLU A 76 -11.27 2.29 5.93
CA GLU A 76 -10.02 3.05 5.97
C GLU A 76 -9.38 3.21 4.58
N VAL A 77 -9.35 2.16 3.75
CA VAL A 77 -8.87 2.26 2.36
C VAL A 77 -9.71 3.28 1.58
N ALA A 78 -11.03 3.21 1.70
CA ALA A 78 -11.95 4.15 1.05
C ALA A 78 -11.72 5.60 1.50
N ALA A 79 -11.47 5.81 2.80
CA ALA A 79 -11.17 7.12 3.37
C ALA A 79 -9.80 7.68 2.89
N LEU A 80 -8.84 6.82 2.55
CA LEU A 80 -7.57 7.22 1.95
C LEU A 80 -7.70 7.51 0.45
N ALA A 81 -8.54 6.77 -0.26
CA ALA A 81 -8.70 6.87 -1.70
C ALA A 81 -9.38 8.18 -2.15
N ALA A 82 -10.43 8.64 -1.47
CA ALA A 82 -11.14 9.84 -1.88
C ALA A 82 -10.25 11.10 -1.91
N PRO A 83 -9.48 11.43 -0.84
CA PRO A 83 -8.56 12.57 -0.86
C PRO A 83 -7.43 12.45 -1.88
N LEU A 84 -7.04 11.22 -2.28
CA LEU A 84 -6.02 11.03 -3.31
C LEU A 84 -6.51 11.48 -4.69
N LYS A 85 -7.77 11.18 -5.03
CA LYS A 85 -8.34 11.61 -6.32
C LYS A 85 -8.52 13.13 -6.40
N GLU A 86 -8.85 13.76 -5.29
CA GLU A 86 -8.97 15.21 -5.20
C GLU A 86 -7.61 15.91 -5.35
N ARG A 87 -6.58 15.40 -4.66
CA ARG A 87 -5.22 15.95 -4.71
C ARG A 87 -4.52 15.67 -6.04
N PHE A 88 -4.71 14.47 -6.59
CA PHE A 88 -4.06 14.00 -7.81
C PHE A 88 -5.09 13.49 -8.84
N PRO A 89 -5.79 14.39 -9.55
CA PRO A 89 -6.80 13.99 -10.53
C PRO A 89 -6.26 13.07 -11.63
N SER A 90 -4.98 13.20 -12.00
CA SER A 90 -4.32 12.33 -12.99
C SER A 90 -4.19 10.87 -12.53
N MET A 91 -4.24 10.61 -11.22
CA MET A 91 -4.15 9.27 -10.63
C MET A 91 -5.52 8.63 -10.40
N ALA A 92 -6.62 9.30 -10.76
CA ALA A 92 -7.96 8.81 -10.42
C ALA A 92 -8.20 7.36 -10.89
N ALA A 93 -7.78 7.03 -12.11
CA ALA A 93 -7.88 5.68 -12.66
C ALA A 93 -7.01 4.66 -11.90
N ASP A 94 -5.81 5.05 -11.46
CA ASP A 94 -4.93 4.18 -10.68
C ASP A 94 -5.49 3.92 -9.27
N VAL A 95 -6.07 4.95 -8.66
CA VAL A 95 -6.78 4.84 -7.36
C VAL A 95 -8.02 3.96 -7.50
N ASP A 96 -8.80 4.09 -8.57
CA ASP A 96 -9.93 3.20 -8.85
C ASP A 96 -9.49 1.75 -9.04
N ALA A 97 -8.43 1.54 -9.81
CA ALA A 97 -7.87 0.20 -10.01
C ALA A 97 -7.33 -0.39 -8.71
N TRP A 98 -6.71 0.42 -7.85
CA TRP A 98 -6.26 0.01 -6.52
C TRP A 98 -7.43 -0.43 -5.64
N MET A 99 -8.45 0.42 -5.51
CA MET A 99 -9.66 0.12 -4.74
C MET A 99 -10.32 -1.19 -5.22
N ALA A 100 -10.49 -1.37 -6.53
CA ALA A 100 -11.08 -2.57 -7.10
C ALA A 100 -10.26 -3.85 -6.83
N ARG A 101 -8.92 -3.74 -6.76
CA ARG A 101 -8.04 -4.87 -6.38
C ARG A 101 -8.08 -5.16 -4.88
N ALA A 102 -8.17 -4.13 -4.05
CA ALA A 102 -8.14 -4.24 -2.59
C ALA A 102 -9.46 -4.80 -2.03
N GLU A 103 -10.60 -4.39 -2.58
CA GLU A 103 -11.95 -4.71 -2.06
C GLU A 103 -12.14 -6.20 -1.73
N PRO A 104 -11.83 -7.17 -2.62
CA PRO A 104 -12.04 -8.60 -2.32
C PRO A 104 -11.18 -9.12 -1.18
N SER A 105 -10.01 -8.52 -0.94
CA SER A 105 -9.11 -8.92 0.14
C SER A 105 -9.60 -8.41 1.50
N TYR A 106 -10.09 -7.17 1.57
CA TYR A 106 -10.68 -6.62 2.78
C TYR A 106 -12.06 -7.21 3.10
N GLU A 107 -12.87 -7.51 2.09
CA GLU A 107 -14.13 -8.22 2.31
C GLU A 107 -13.92 -9.62 2.91
N ARG A 108 -12.87 -10.33 2.48
CA ARG A 108 -12.49 -11.63 3.06
C ARG A 108 -12.04 -11.49 4.51
N LEU A 109 -11.21 -10.49 4.82
CA LEU A 109 -10.82 -10.19 6.21
C LEU A 109 -12.04 -9.86 7.07
N ARG A 110 -12.96 -9.03 6.58
CA ARG A 110 -14.18 -8.63 7.29
C ARG A 110 -15.11 -9.80 7.58
N ARG A 111 -15.22 -10.76 6.65
CA ARG A 111 -16.07 -11.94 6.82
C ARG A 111 -15.42 -13.00 7.72
N GLY A 112 -14.11 -12.92 8.00
CA GLY A 112 -13.37 -13.99 8.66
C GLY A 112 -13.09 -15.15 7.71
N SER A 113 -12.07 -15.96 8.01
CA SER A 113 -11.76 -17.12 7.15
C SER A 113 -12.87 -18.18 7.25
N PHE A 114 -13.08 -18.94 6.17
CA PHE A 114 -13.98 -20.10 6.17
C PHE A 114 -13.67 -21.07 7.33
N PHE A 115 -12.40 -21.18 7.74
CA PHE A 115 -11.96 -22.02 8.85
C PHE A 115 -12.26 -21.43 10.24
N GLU A 116 -12.29 -20.10 10.36
CA GLU A 116 -12.70 -19.40 11.60
C GLU A 116 -14.23 -19.49 11.78
N GLN A 117 -14.99 -19.32 10.70
CA GLN A 117 -16.44 -19.49 10.72
C GLN A 117 -16.86 -20.94 11.04
N ALA A 118 -16.10 -21.94 10.57
CA ALA A 118 -16.32 -23.35 10.89
C ALA A 118 -15.93 -23.74 12.32
N ALA A 119 -14.96 -23.04 12.93
CA ALA A 119 -14.57 -23.24 14.32
C ALA A 119 -15.60 -22.65 15.31
N ASP A 120 -16.32 -21.60 14.91
CA ASP A 120 -17.36 -20.93 15.70
C ASP A 120 -18.77 -21.57 15.60
N GLY A 121 -18.90 -22.70 14.90
CA GLY A 121 -20.08 -23.57 14.99
C GLY A 121 -21.40 -22.96 14.51
N ARG A 122 -21.42 -22.41 13.29
CA ARG A 122 -22.66 -22.19 12.53
C ARG A 122 -22.76 -23.11 11.33
#